data_AF-A0A1G3QH75-F1
#
_entry.id   AF-A0A1G3QH75-F1
#
_cell.length_a   1.000
_cell.length_b   1.000
_cell.length_c   1.000
_cell.angle_alpha   90.00
_cell.angle_beta   90.00
_cell.angle_gamma   90.00
#
_symmetry.space_group_name_H-M   'P 1'
#
loop_
_entity.id
_entity.type
_entity.pdbx_description
1 polymer ?
#
loop_
_entity_poly.entity_id
_entity_poly.type
_entity_poly.pdbx_seq_one_letter_code
_entity_poly.pdbx_strand_id
1 'polypeptide(L)'
;MNAVNTPHSLEYAPSISSDGCELFFTRLNPYTLMSSILVAKRSNTAEPFGNPKRIGVLTGFVEAPSITADGNTLYYHFRDDGIFTIYKVSR
;
A
#
# COMPACT_ATOMS: atom_id res chain seq x y z
N MET A 1 16.39 8.79 0.80
CA MET A 1 16.04 7.41 1.19
C MET A 1 14.55 7.23 1.00
N ASN A 2 14.12 6.16 0.32
CA ASN A 2 12.70 5.82 0.18
C ASN A 2 12.30 4.98 1.40
N ALA A 3 12.07 5.61 2.54
CA ALA A 3 11.67 4.94 3.79
C ALA A 3 10.17 4.61 3.80
N VAL A 4 9.73 3.76 4.75
CA VAL A 4 8.30 3.50 5.01
C VAL A 4 7.60 4.76 5.50
N ASN A 5 8.18 5.47 6.47
CA ASN A 5 7.66 6.77 6.94
C ASN A 5 8.44 7.91 6.28
N THR A 6 7.76 8.97 5.87
CA THR A 6 8.41 10.14 5.25
C THR A 6 7.94 11.45 5.87
N PRO A 7 8.76 12.52 5.87
CA PRO A 7 8.40 13.78 6.51
C PRO A 7 7.38 14.63 5.73
N HIS A 8 7.11 14.30 4.46
CA HIS A 8 6.33 15.15 3.53
C HIS A 8 5.15 14.42 2.90
N SER A 9 4.78 13.24 3.40
CA SER A 9 3.61 12.50 2.94
C SER A 9 2.89 11.89 4.14
N LEU A 10 1.63 11.56 3.94
CA LEU A 10 0.88 10.79 4.92
C LEU A 10 1.02 9.31 4.58
N GLU A 11 1.43 8.51 5.55
CA GLU A 11 1.41 7.05 5.46
C GLU A 11 0.35 6.48 6.39
N TYR A 12 -0.61 5.74 5.84
CA TYR A 12 -1.77 5.27 6.59
C TYR A 12 -2.39 4.00 6.01
N ALA A 13 -3.35 3.46 6.76
CA ALA A 13 -4.05 2.21 6.48
C ALA A 13 -3.10 1.05 6.10
N PRO A 14 -2.17 0.68 6.99
CA PRO A 14 -1.27 -0.44 6.74
C PRO A 14 -2.02 -1.77 6.78
N SER A 15 -1.56 -2.72 5.96
CA SER A 15 -1.94 -4.12 6.01
C SER A 15 -0.69 -4.98 5.78
N ILE A 16 -0.50 -5.99 6.62
CA ILE A 16 0.70 -6.84 6.62
C ILE A 16 0.33 -8.27 6.20
N SER A 17 1.18 -8.91 5.40
CA SER A 17 1.02 -10.32 5.02
C SER A 17 1.07 -11.25 6.25
N SER A 18 0.48 -12.45 6.12
CA SER A 18 0.42 -13.41 7.23
C SER A 18 1.80 -13.89 7.72
N ASP A 19 2.81 -13.90 6.86
CA ASP A 19 4.20 -14.20 7.24
C ASP A 19 4.94 -12.98 7.84
N GLY A 20 4.31 -11.81 7.82
CA GLY A 20 4.88 -10.56 8.30
C GLY A 20 5.95 -9.94 7.39
N CYS A 21 6.18 -10.46 6.18
CA CYS A 21 7.30 -10.05 5.32
C CYS A 21 6.96 -8.98 4.29
N GLU A 22 5.68 -8.69 4.06
CA GLU A 22 5.20 -7.67 3.14
C GLU A 22 4.26 -6.70 3.84
N LEU A 23 4.61 -5.40 3.85
CA LEU A 23 3.80 -4.33 4.38
C LEU A 23 3.23 -3.50 3.24
N PHE A 24 1.92 -3.59 3.06
CA PHE A 24 1.15 -2.74 2.17
C PHE A 24 0.66 -1.51 2.93
N PHE A 25 0.73 -0.34 2.33
CA PHE A 25 0.24 0.89 2.96
C PHE A 25 -0.11 1.93 1.89
N THR A 26 -0.95 2.88 2.28
CA THR A 26 -1.24 4.05 1.45
C THR A 26 -0.22 5.14 1.74
N ARG A 27 0.32 5.75 0.68
CA ARG A 27 1.04 7.03 0.78
C ARG A 27 0.26 8.11 0.03
N LEU A 28 -0.09 9.19 0.71
CA LEU A 28 -0.75 10.35 0.13
C LEU A 28 0.19 11.56 0.14
N ASN A 29 0.31 12.21 -0.99
CA ASN A 29 0.97 13.51 -1.10
C ASN A 29 0.00 14.61 -0.68
N PRO A 30 0.27 15.37 0.40
CA PRO A 30 -0.68 16.36 0.93
C PRO A 30 -0.85 17.59 0.04
N TYR A 31 0.07 17.83 -0.90
CA TYR A 31 0.00 18.97 -1.82
C TYR A 31 -0.80 18.64 -3.08
N THR A 32 -0.62 17.44 -3.64
CA THR A 32 -1.33 17.03 -4.86
C THR A 32 -2.62 16.26 -4.57
N LEU A 33 -2.84 15.85 -3.31
CA LEU A 33 -3.93 14.99 -2.87
C LEU A 33 -4.02 13.67 -3.64
N MET A 34 -2.90 13.22 -4.22
CA MET A 34 -2.79 11.93 -4.89
C MET A 34 -2.30 10.88 -3.91
N SER A 35 -2.97 9.74 -3.89
CA SER A 35 -2.60 8.56 -3.13
C SER A 35 -2.00 7.48 -4.02
N SER A 36 -1.24 6.58 -3.41
CA SER A 36 -0.76 5.35 -4.04
C SER A 36 -0.64 4.27 -2.98
N ILE A 37 -0.83 3.03 -3.41
CA ILE A 37 -0.54 1.86 -2.58
C ILE A 37 0.88 1.38 -2.88
N LEU A 38 1.68 1.28 -1.82
CA LEU A 38 3.05 0.79 -1.88
C LEU A 38 3.17 -0.51 -1.09
N VAL A 39 4.15 -1.33 -1.47
CA VAL A 39 4.58 -2.51 -0.73
C VAL A 39 6.05 -2.36 -0.32
N ALA A 40 6.32 -2.52 0.97
CA ALA A 40 7.68 -2.67 1.50
C ALA A 40 7.92 -4.14 1.87
N LYS A 41 9.12 -4.67 1.61
CA LYS A 41 9.44 -6.08 1.83
C LYS A 41 10.63 -6.24 2.77
N ARG A 42 10.64 -7.33 3.53
CA ARG A 42 11.77 -7.79 4.35
C ARG A 42 11.92 -9.30 4.23
N SER A 43 13.11 -9.82 4.55
CA SER A 43 13.41 -11.26 4.41
C SER A 43 12.81 -12.11 5.52
N ASN A 44 12.64 -11.54 6.73
CA ASN A 44 12.01 -12.18 7.87
C ASN A 44 11.56 -11.10 8.88
N THR A 45 10.89 -11.51 9.97
CA THR A 45 10.28 -10.59 10.94
C THR A 45 11.26 -9.83 11.84
N ALA A 46 12.54 -10.25 11.90
CA ALA A 46 13.60 -9.59 12.65
C ALA A 46 14.32 -8.49 11.84
N GLU A 47 14.22 -8.53 10.51
CA GLU A 47 14.83 -7.54 9.63
C GLU A 47 13.95 -6.28 9.47
N PRO A 48 14.57 -5.11 9.19
CA PRO A 48 13.82 -3.92 8.81
C PRO A 48 13.18 -4.09 7.42
N PHE A 49 12.10 -3.34 7.16
CA PHE A 49 11.55 -3.23 5.82
C PHE A 49 12.50 -2.47 4.89
N GLY A 50 12.69 -3.01 3.69
CA GLY A 50 13.40 -2.35 2.61
C GLY A 50 12.59 -1.21 1.98
N ASN A 51 13.16 -0.61 0.93
CA ASN A 51 12.53 0.51 0.22
C ASN A 51 11.16 0.12 -0.36
N PRO A 52 10.08 0.85 -0.05
CA PRO A 52 8.75 0.59 -0.61
C PRO A 52 8.71 0.79 -2.12
N LYS A 53 7.91 -0.04 -2.81
CA LYS A 53 7.64 0.06 -4.25
C LYS A 53 6.15 0.25 -4.50
N ARG A 54 5.80 1.10 -5.45
CA ARG A 54 4.40 1.28 -5.89
C ARG A 54 3.91 0.02 -6.59
N ILE A 55 2.65 -0.36 -6.36
CA ILE A 55 1.99 -1.41 -7.13
C ILE A 55 1.53 -0.82 -8.46
N GLY A 56 2.30 -1.03 -9.53
CA GLY A 56 2.18 -0.26 -10.78
C GLY A 56 0.83 -0.38 -11.49
N VAL A 57 0.13 -1.51 -11.36
CA VAL A 57 -1.21 -1.72 -11.96
C VAL A 57 -2.30 -0.91 -11.24
N LEU A 58 -2.04 -0.42 -10.03
CA LEU A 58 -2.98 0.40 -9.27
C LEU A 58 -2.75 1.88 -9.62
N THR A 59 -3.50 2.36 -10.61
CA THR A 59 -3.46 3.75 -11.08
C THR A 59 -4.61 4.58 -10.51
N GLY A 60 -4.52 5.91 -10.60
CA GLY A 60 -5.52 6.83 -10.02
C GLY A 60 -5.37 6.98 -8.51
N PHE A 61 -6.45 7.43 -7.85
CA PHE A 61 -6.50 7.55 -6.39
C PHE A 61 -6.88 6.19 -5.80
N VAL A 62 -5.92 5.55 -5.12
CA VAL A 62 -6.04 4.24 -4.50
C VAL A 62 -5.55 4.26 -3.06
N GLU A 63 -6.28 3.62 -2.15
CA GLU A 63 -5.95 3.61 -0.72
C GLU A 63 -6.51 2.38 0.01
N ALA A 64 -6.24 2.32 1.32
CA ALA A 64 -6.76 1.33 2.25
C ALA A 64 -6.52 -0.13 1.80
N PRO A 65 -5.26 -0.53 1.52
CA PRO A 65 -4.95 -1.90 1.15
C PRO A 65 -5.32 -2.89 2.26
N SER A 66 -5.81 -4.07 1.88
CA SER A 66 -6.05 -5.21 2.76
C SER A 66 -5.67 -6.51 2.05
N ILE A 67 -4.59 -7.16 2.52
CA ILE A 67 -4.07 -8.40 1.92
C ILE A 67 -4.77 -9.62 2.53
N THR A 68 -5.12 -10.59 1.69
CA THR A 68 -5.67 -11.89 2.14
C THR A 68 -4.61 -12.74 2.83
N ALA A 69 -5.05 -13.69 3.66
CA ALA A 69 -4.15 -14.55 4.43
C ALA A 69 -3.23 -15.43 3.56
N ASP A 70 -3.67 -15.80 2.36
CA ASP A 70 -2.87 -16.52 1.38
C ASP A 70 -1.85 -15.62 0.64
N GLY A 71 -1.87 -14.30 0.88
CA GLY A 71 -0.99 -13.34 0.24
C GLY A 71 -1.27 -13.10 -1.24
N ASN A 72 -2.34 -13.64 -1.81
CA ASN A 72 -2.57 -13.61 -3.26
C ASN A 72 -3.51 -12.52 -3.72
N THR A 73 -4.34 -11.95 -2.84
CA THR A 73 -5.33 -10.93 -3.22
C THR A 73 -5.26 -9.72 -2.32
N LEU A 74 -5.12 -8.55 -2.93
CA LEU A 74 -5.17 -7.25 -2.25
C LEU A 74 -6.49 -6.57 -2.57
N TYR A 75 -7.34 -6.36 -1.56
CA TYR A 75 -8.49 -5.47 -1.64
C TYR A 75 -8.07 -4.04 -1.37
N TYR A 76 -8.68 -3.06 -2.03
CA TYR A 76 -8.36 -1.65 -1.88
C TYR A 76 -9.53 -0.75 -2.30
N HIS A 77 -9.51 0.50 -1.84
CA HIS A 77 -10.44 1.52 -2.35
C HIS A 77 -9.89 2.15 -3.62
N PHE A 78 -10.76 2.32 -4.62
CA PHE A 78 -10.53 3.13 -5.80
C PHE A 78 -11.57 4.26 -5.82
N ARG A 79 -11.12 5.50 -6.05
CA ARG A 79 -12.02 6.65 -6.19
C ARG A 79 -12.42 6.81 -7.65
N ASP A 80 -13.58 6.28 -8.02
CA ASP A 80 -14.18 6.43 -9.34
C ASP A 80 -15.34 7.43 -9.28
N ASP A 81 -15.32 8.43 -10.16
CA ASP A 81 -16.33 9.51 -10.21
C ASP A 81 -16.71 10.10 -8.83
N GLY A 82 -15.70 10.29 -7.97
CA GLY A 82 -15.88 10.83 -6.61
C GLY A 82 -16.35 9.82 -5.56
N ILE A 83 -16.72 8.60 -5.94
CA ILE A 83 -17.18 7.52 -5.06
C ILE A 83 -16.04 6.55 -4.78
N PHE A 84 -15.86 6.18 -3.51
CA PHE A 84 -14.95 5.10 -3.15
C PHE A 84 -15.63 3.75 -3.31
N THR A 85 -15.07 2.92 -4.19
CA THR A 85 -15.53 1.56 -4.45
C THR A 85 -14.41 0.58 -4.10
N ILE A 86 -14.77 -0.61 -3.59
CA ILE A 86 -13.80 -1.65 -3.24
C ILE A 86 -13.46 -2.45 -4.50
N TYR A 87 -12.18 -2.49 -4.84
CA TYR A 87 -11.62 -3.30 -5.91
C TYR A 87 -10.69 -4.36 -5.31
N LYS A 88 -10.27 -5.31 -6.15
CA LYS A 88 -9.20 -6.24 -5.82
C LYS A 88 -8.23 -6.41 -6.96
N VAL A 89 -6.99 -6.74 -6.62
CA VAL A 89 -5.97 -7.21 -7.55
C VAL A 89 -5.35 -8.49 -6.99
N SER A 90 -4.93 -9.38 -7.88
CA SER A 90 -4.25 -10.62 -7.50
C SER A 90 -2.89 -10.74 -8.21
N ARG A 91 -1.99 -11.54 -7.64
CA ARG A 91 -0.66 -11.82 -8.20
C ARG A 91 -0.71 -12.81 -9.36
#